data_AF-A0A3A9EFD7-F1
#
_entry.id   AF-A0A3A9EFD7-F1
#
_cell.length_a   1.000
_cell.length_b   1.000
_cell.length_c   1.000
_cell.angle_alpha   90.00
_cell.angle_beta   90.00
_cell.angle_gamma   90.00
#
_symmetry.space_group_name_H-M   'P 1'
#
loop_
_entity.id
_entity.type
_entity.pdbx_description
1 polymer ?
#
loop_
_entity_poly.entity_id
_entity_poly.type
_entity_poly.pdbx_seq_one_letter_code
_entity_poly.pdbx_strand_id
1 'polypeptide(L)'
;MEVIKMKKFEIGKEYFDTSACDHNCIFTIKIVKRTEKTVTFERDGETRRTKLFSDERGEYVIPDRYSMAPVFRAEYEVQQKEEPAAPAPVAGDAAPSKIVTISQPADDGTVIVMLGQRVECVCGACYPVQGGTVVGFCDEPAGRFTRGGVFALIRWDERPGKPERVRLSDIHRRGWRSAGGSPLGVFVC
;
A
#
# COMPACT_ATOMS: atom_id res chain seq x y z
N MET A 1 -32.37 -18.29 0.79
CA MET A 1 -32.29 -17.13 1.70
C MET A 1 -31.45 -17.55 2.88
N GLU A 2 -30.12 -17.40 2.80
CA GLU A 2 -29.29 -17.49 4.00
C GLU A 2 -29.61 -16.25 4.83
N VAL A 3 -30.18 -16.48 6.01
CA VAL A 3 -30.33 -15.43 7.01
C VAL A 3 -28.92 -15.04 7.40
N ILE A 4 -28.43 -13.91 6.88
CA ILE A 4 -27.17 -13.30 7.32
C ILE A 4 -27.34 -13.08 8.82
N LYS A 5 -26.72 -13.96 9.61
CA LYS A 5 -26.81 -13.93 11.06
C LYS A 5 -26.08 -12.67 11.49
N MET A 6 -26.84 -11.62 11.79
CA MET A 6 -26.32 -10.32 12.18
C MET A 6 -25.38 -10.50 13.37
N LYS A 7 -24.07 -10.40 13.12
CA LYS A 7 -23.05 -10.61 14.15
C LYS A 7 -23.09 -9.44 15.12
N LYS A 8 -23.21 -9.78 16.39
CA LYS A 8 -23.39 -8.84 17.50
C LYS A 8 -22.22 -8.98 18.46
N PHE A 9 -21.84 -7.89 19.12
CA PHE A 9 -20.80 -7.98 20.14
C PHE A 9 -21.27 -8.82 21.32
N GLU A 10 -20.44 -9.77 21.76
CA GLU A 10 -20.67 -10.61 22.94
C GLU A 10 -19.85 -10.09 24.13
N ILE A 11 -20.45 -10.13 25.32
CA ILE A 11 -19.80 -9.67 26.56
C ILE A 11 -18.68 -10.66 26.91
N GLY A 12 -17.50 -10.13 27.24
CA GLY A 12 -16.34 -10.93 27.62
C GLY A 12 -15.46 -11.38 26.45
N LYS A 13 -15.84 -11.09 25.20
CA LYS A 13 -15.00 -11.36 24.03
C LYS A 13 -14.06 -10.21 23.68
N GLU A 14 -12.96 -10.58 23.03
CA GLU A 14 -11.97 -9.67 22.50
C GLU A 14 -12.09 -9.56 20.98
N TYR A 15 -12.03 -8.33 20.49
CA TYR A 15 -12.13 -8.00 19.07
C TYR A 15 -10.90 -7.20 18.67
N PHE A 16 -10.41 -7.43 17.46
CA PHE A 16 -9.24 -6.75 16.95
C PHE A 16 -9.55 -5.94 15.69
N ASP A 17 -8.76 -4.90 15.46
CA ASP A 17 -8.73 -4.16 14.20
C ASP A 17 -7.30 -3.71 13.91
N THR A 18 -6.93 -3.63 12.64
CA THR A 18 -5.58 -3.22 12.22
C THR A 18 -5.57 -1.76 11.83
N SER A 19 -4.49 -1.05 12.15
CA SER A 19 -4.30 0.33 11.69
C SER A 19 -4.26 0.40 10.16
N ALA A 20 -4.87 1.43 9.59
CA ALA A 20 -4.78 1.71 8.15
C ALA A 20 -3.38 2.19 7.71
N CYS A 21 -2.55 2.70 8.63
CA CYS A 21 -1.17 3.13 8.33
C CYS A 21 -0.16 1.98 8.36
N ASP A 22 -0.35 1.02 9.26
CA ASP A 22 0.59 -0.07 9.50
C ASP A 22 -0.20 -1.32 9.84
N HIS A 23 -0.18 -2.28 8.93
CA HIS A 23 -0.87 -3.56 9.10
C HIS A 23 -0.29 -4.43 10.22
N ASN A 24 0.90 -4.09 10.76
CA ASN A 24 1.46 -4.75 11.94
C ASN A 24 0.91 -4.18 13.25
N CYS A 25 0.31 -2.98 13.23
CA CYS A 25 -0.29 -2.37 14.41
C CYS A 25 -1.70 -2.93 14.61
N ILE A 26 -1.84 -3.87 15.55
CA ILE A 26 -3.12 -4.49 15.93
C ILE A 26 -3.67 -3.80 17.18
N PHE A 27 -4.86 -3.23 17.08
CA PHE A 27 -5.62 -2.71 18.22
C PHE A 27 -6.56 -3.80 18.73
N THR A 28 -6.62 -3.99 20.04
CA THR A 28 -7.51 -4.98 20.67
C THR A 28 -8.44 -4.27 21.65
N ILE A 29 -9.71 -4.66 21.67
CA ILE A 29 -10.69 -4.22 22.67
C ILE A 29 -11.35 -5.40 23.34
N LYS A 30 -11.58 -5.28 24.65
CA LYS A 30 -12.34 -6.25 25.42
C LYS A 30 -13.70 -5.68 25.79
N ILE A 31 -14.79 -6.38 25.48
CA ILE A 31 -16.14 -5.89 25.77
C ILE A 31 -16.53 -6.23 27.21
N VAL A 32 -16.69 -5.22 28.06
CA VAL A 32 -17.03 -5.39 29.49
C VAL A 32 -18.55 -5.34 29.71
N LYS A 33 -19.24 -4.42 29.05
CA LYS A 33 -20.70 -4.30 29.13
C LYS A 33 -21.29 -3.93 27.79
N ARG A 34 -22.42 -4.55 27.47
CA ARG A 34 -23.24 -4.20 26.31
C ARG A 34 -24.61 -3.69 26.75
N THR A 35 -25.03 -2.61 26.14
CA THR A 35 -26.41 -2.10 26.17
C THR A 35 -26.91 -1.95 24.74
N GLU A 36 -28.22 -1.84 24.53
CA GLU A 36 -28.83 -1.81 23.18
C GLU A 36 -28.25 -0.75 22.24
N LYS A 37 -27.74 0.37 22.78
CA LYS A 37 -27.23 1.51 22.00
C LYS A 37 -25.78 1.88 22.30
N THR A 38 -25.18 1.31 23.35
CA THR A 38 -23.81 1.65 23.77
C THR A 38 -23.04 0.43 24.24
N VAL A 39 -21.73 0.46 24.05
CA VAL A 39 -20.80 -0.56 24.52
C VAL A 39 -19.74 0.08 25.39
N THR A 40 -19.45 -0.57 26.51
CA THR A 40 -18.30 -0.26 27.35
C THR A 40 -17.23 -1.29 27.07
N PHE A 41 -16.08 -0.82 26.58
CA PHE A 41 -14.93 -1.64 26.26
C PHE A 41 -13.71 -1.17 27.06
N GLU A 42 -12.81 -2.09 27.31
CA GLU A 42 -11.52 -1.85 27.95
C GLU A 42 -10.44 -1.91 26.87
N ARG A 43 -9.57 -0.90 26.87
CA ARG A 43 -8.43 -0.78 25.98
C ARG A 43 -7.29 -0.12 26.75
N ASP A 44 -6.11 -0.74 26.73
CA ASP A 44 -4.90 -0.21 27.36
C ASP A 44 -5.08 0.17 28.85
N GLY A 45 -5.92 -0.59 29.58
CA GLY A 45 -6.25 -0.36 30.99
C GLY A 45 -7.27 0.74 31.27
N GLU A 46 -7.79 1.41 30.23
CA GLU A 46 -8.87 2.39 30.36
C GLU A 46 -10.21 1.82 29.89
N THR A 47 -11.24 1.97 30.73
CA THR A 47 -12.62 1.64 30.34
C THR A 47 -13.27 2.84 29.66
N ARG A 48 -13.66 2.69 28.39
CA ARG A 48 -14.34 3.73 27.61
C ARG A 48 -15.73 3.27 27.17
N ARG A 49 -16.65 4.24 27.04
CA ARG A 49 -18.02 4.01 26.56
C ARG A 49 -18.19 4.65 25.20
N THR A 50 -18.72 3.89 24.24
CA THR A 50 -19.03 4.40 22.91
C THR A 50 -20.39 3.93 22.41
N LYS A 51 -20.87 4.57 21.35
CA LYS A 51 -22.11 4.21 20.68
C LYS A 51 -21.88 2.99 19.80
N LEU A 52 -22.88 2.12 19.80
CA LEU A 52 -22.89 0.95 18.93
C LEU A 52 -23.63 1.31 17.64
N PHE A 53 -23.02 0.99 16.51
CA PHE A 53 -23.59 1.19 15.19
C PHE A 53 -23.89 -0.16 14.54
N SER A 54 -24.90 -0.20 13.69
CA SER A 54 -25.31 -1.41 12.97
C SER A 54 -25.36 -1.13 11.48
N ASP A 55 -24.74 -2.00 10.69
CA ASP A 55 -24.76 -1.97 9.22
C ASP A 55 -25.26 -3.32 8.66
N GLU A 56 -25.40 -3.43 7.34
CA GLU A 56 -25.84 -4.66 6.63
C GLU A 56 -24.95 -5.89 6.93
N ARG A 57 -23.70 -5.64 7.33
CA ARG A 57 -22.68 -6.66 7.66
C ARG A 57 -22.58 -7.00 9.15
N GLY A 58 -23.24 -6.27 10.03
CA GLY A 58 -23.21 -6.50 11.48
C GLY A 58 -22.98 -5.24 12.32
N GLU A 59 -22.77 -5.45 13.62
CA GLU A 59 -22.48 -4.36 14.56
C GLU A 59 -21.02 -3.92 14.47
N TYR A 60 -20.80 -2.61 14.47
CA TYR A 60 -19.47 -2.01 14.57
C TYR A 60 -19.43 -0.89 15.61
N VAL A 61 -18.23 -0.64 16.09
CA VAL A 61 -17.94 0.31 17.15
C VAL A 61 -16.75 1.18 16.73
N ILE A 62 -16.92 2.49 16.88
CA ILE A 62 -15.86 3.48 16.67
C ILE A 62 -15.47 4.04 18.05
N PRO A 63 -14.28 3.72 18.58
CA PRO A 63 -13.83 4.13 19.91
C PRO A 63 -13.44 5.61 19.94
N ASP A 64 -12.82 6.11 18.87
CA ASP A 64 -12.23 7.44 18.79
C ASP A 64 -12.69 8.17 17.51
N ARG A 65 -12.67 9.51 17.48
CA ARG A 65 -13.23 10.31 16.38
C ARG A 65 -12.20 10.98 15.45
N TYR A 66 -10.99 10.44 15.36
CA TYR A 66 -10.00 10.92 14.38
C TYR A 66 -10.17 10.20 13.03
N SER A 67 -9.70 10.81 11.94
CA SER A 67 -9.92 10.34 10.56
C SER A 67 -9.38 8.93 10.24
N MET A 68 -8.57 8.36 11.12
CA MET A 68 -7.97 7.01 10.98
C MET A 68 -8.29 6.12 12.18
N ALA A 69 -9.35 6.44 12.93
CA ALA A 69 -9.70 5.68 14.12
C ALA A 69 -10.04 4.23 13.75
N PRO A 70 -9.56 3.25 14.54
CA PRO A 70 -9.87 1.85 14.30
C PRO A 70 -11.36 1.61 14.44
N VAL A 71 -11.93 0.82 13.53
CA VAL A 71 -13.35 0.49 13.49
C VAL A 71 -13.49 -0.99 13.82
N PHE A 72 -13.83 -1.26 15.07
CA PHE A 72 -14.03 -2.63 15.53
C PHE A 72 -15.33 -3.18 14.98
N ARG A 73 -15.27 -4.37 14.38
CA ARG A 73 -16.44 -5.08 13.85
C ARG A 73 -16.64 -6.40 14.59
N ALA A 74 -17.90 -6.80 14.77
CA ALA A 74 -18.25 -8.09 15.35
C ALA A 74 -17.82 -9.31 14.49
N GLU A 75 -17.32 -9.08 13.26
CA GLU A 75 -16.75 -10.12 12.39
C GLU A 75 -15.36 -10.59 12.86
N TYR A 76 -14.58 -9.72 13.51
CA TYR A 76 -13.18 -9.95 13.89
C TYR A 76 -13.05 -10.35 15.37
N GLU A 77 -13.68 -11.45 15.75
CA GLU A 77 -13.43 -12.09 17.04
C GLU A 77 -12.02 -12.68 17.03
N VAL A 78 -11.21 -12.35 18.06
CA VAL A 78 -9.95 -13.06 18.30
C VAL A 78 -10.30 -14.48 18.71
N GLN A 79 -10.29 -15.43 17.77
CA GLN A 79 -10.20 -16.84 18.14
C GLN A 79 -8.79 -17.06 18.69
N GLN A 80 -8.67 -17.33 19.98
CA GLN A 80 -7.43 -17.88 20.53
C GLN A 80 -7.20 -19.27 19.90
N LYS A 81 -6.49 -19.30 18.78
CA LYS A 81 -5.85 -20.50 18.25
C LYS A 81 -4.63 -20.13 17.43
N GLU A 82 -3.48 -20.33 18.07
CA GLU A 82 -2.17 -20.77 17.56
C GLU A 82 -1.55 -20.02 16.38
N GLU A 83 -0.35 -19.46 16.65
CA GLU A 83 0.58 -18.92 15.65
C GLU A 83 0.73 -19.84 14.43
N PRO A 84 0.89 -19.24 13.24
CA PRO A 84 1.83 -19.77 12.28
C PRO A 84 2.87 -18.72 11.91
N ALA A 85 4.09 -19.01 12.40
CA ALA A 85 5.34 -19.05 11.66
C ALA A 85 5.48 -18.17 10.40
N ALA A 86 6.45 -17.26 10.51
CA ALA A 86 7.04 -16.45 9.45
C ALA A 86 7.34 -17.21 8.14
N PRO A 87 7.16 -16.58 6.96
CA PRO A 87 7.81 -17.04 5.75
C PRO A 87 9.21 -16.42 5.60
N ALA A 88 10.20 -17.30 5.50
CA ALA A 88 11.58 -17.02 5.09
C ALA A 88 11.68 -16.52 3.63
N PRO A 89 12.76 -15.83 3.23
CA PRO A 89 12.85 -15.16 1.94
C PRO A 89 13.21 -16.13 0.82
N VAL A 90 12.55 -16.02 -0.33
CA VAL A 90 12.93 -16.74 -1.55
C VAL A 90 13.99 -15.94 -2.33
N ALA A 91 15.07 -16.66 -2.63
CA ALA A 91 16.25 -16.22 -3.35
C ALA A 91 15.94 -15.74 -4.78
N GLY A 92 16.81 -14.84 -5.24
CA GLY A 92 16.75 -14.26 -6.58
C GLY A 92 17.14 -15.24 -7.67
N ASP A 93 16.76 -14.86 -8.90
CA ASP A 93 17.34 -15.43 -10.10
C ASP A 93 17.57 -14.32 -11.14
N ALA A 94 18.65 -14.50 -11.89
CA ALA A 94 19.29 -13.51 -12.74
C ALA A 94 18.68 -13.46 -14.16
N ALA A 95 19.03 -12.40 -14.89
CA ALA A 95 18.52 -11.94 -16.18
C ALA A 95 18.36 -12.99 -17.31
N PRO A 96 17.66 -12.63 -18.40
CA PRO A 96 18.45 -12.14 -19.53
C PRO A 96 17.96 -10.82 -20.11
N SER A 97 18.92 -10.13 -20.72
CA SER A 97 18.85 -8.78 -21.24
C SER A 97 17.91 -8.65 -22.45
N LYS A 98 16.78 -7.96 -22.27
CA LYS A 98 15.90 -7.55 -23.37
C LYS A 98 16.06 -6.05 -23.62
N ILE A 99 16.67 -5.71 -24.74
CA ILE A 99 16.75 -4.33 -25.25
C ILE A 99 15.39 -4.03 -25.89
N VAL A 100 14.63 -3.11 -25.30
CA VAL A 100 13.32 -2.69 -25.80
C VAL A 100 13.44 -1.27 -26.35
N THR A 101 13.48 -1.15 -27.67
CA THR A 101 13.47 0.14 -28.37
C THR A 101 12.02 0.48 -28.71
N ILE A 102 11.46 1.52 -28.07
CA ILE A 102 10.14 2.06 -28.44
C ILE A 102 10.19 3.58 -28.45
N SER A 103 9.75 4.16 -29.57
CA SER A 103 9.64 5.59 -29.81
C SER A 103 8.51 6.19 -28.97
N GLN A 104 8.80 7.24 -28.21
CA GLN A 104 7.81 8.02 -27.47
C GLN A 104 7.20 9.11 -28.38
N PRO A 105 5.87 9.33 -28.36
CA PRO A 105 5.23 10.39 -29.14
C PRO A 105 5.03 11.63 -28.26
N ALA A 106 6.08 12.44 -28.09
CA ALA A 106 6.05 13.88 -27.80
C ALA A 106 7.43 14.35 -27.31
N ASP A 107 8.44 14.26 -28.18
CA ASP A 107 9.67 15.06 -28.23
C ASP A 107 10.60 14.37 -29.24
N ASP A 108 11.34 15.14 -30.04
CA ASP A 108 12.21 14.67 -31.13
C ASP A 108 13.47 13.88 -30.66
N GLY A 109 13.37 13.16 -29.54
CA GLY A 109 14.45 12.37 -28.97
C GLY A 109 13.96 11.06 -28.37
N THR A 110 14.28 9.93 -29.02
CA THR A 110 14.03 8.60 -28.45
C THR A 110 14.91 8.40 -27.20
N VAL A 111 14.30 8.25 -26.02
CA VAL A 111 15.01 7.85 -24.80
C VAL A 111 15.12 6.33 -24.78
N ILE A 112 16.34 5.81 -24.93
CA ILE A 112 16.61 4.37 -24.84
C ILE A 112 16.98 4.06 -23.40
N VAL A 113 16.15 3.28 -22.72
CA VAL A 113 16.41 2.80 -21.36
C VAL A 113 16.94 1.37 -21.45
N MET A 114 18.08 1.11 -20.82
CA MET A 114 18.77 -0.18 -20.86
C MET A 114 18.72 -0.85 -19.49
N LEU A 115 18.82 -2.18 -19.46
CA LEU A 115 19.02 -2.91 -18.21
C LEU A 115 20.40 -2.59 -17.63
N GLY A 116 20.47 -2.37 -16.33
CA GLY A 116 21.66 -1.89 -15.63
C GLY A 116 21.90 -0.38 -15.75
N GLN A 117 21.07 0.36 -16.50
CA GLN A 117 21.22 1.81 -16.63
C GLN A 117 21.00 2.50 -15.28
N ARG A 118 21.86 3.46 -14.95
CA ARG A 118 21.69 4.32 -13.78
C ARG A 118 20.65 5.39 -14.07
N VAL A 119 19.77 5.59 -13.09
CA VAL A 119 18.71 6.58 -13.14
C VAL A 119 18.71 7.41 -11.86
N GLU A 120 18.26 8.65 -11.97
CA GLU A 120 18.10 9.58 -10.85
C GLU A 120 16.64 10.02 -10.76
N CYS A 121 16.07 10.02 -9.55
CA CYS A 121 14.76 10.56 -9.28
C CYS A 121 14.88 11.93 -8.60
N VAL A 122 14.28 12.96 -9.20
CA VAL A 122 14.18 14.30 -8.63
C VAL A 122 12.75 14.53 -8.16
N CYS A 123 12.54 14.44 -6.85
CA CYS A 123 11.24 14.63 -6.20
C CYS A 123 11.00 16.08 -5.72
N GLY A 124 11.88 17.02 -6.10
CA GLY A 124 11.79 18.45 -5.77
C GLY A 124 12.72 18.87 -4.63
N ALA A 125 12.76 20.18 -4.36
CA ALA A 125 13.79 20.79 -3.51
C ALA A 125 13.82 20.31 -2.06
N CYS A 126 12.72 19.76 -1.55
CA CYS A 126 12.61 19.26 -0.18
C CYS A 126 13.07 17.80 -0.01
N TYR A 127 13.48 17.12 -1.10
CA TYR A 127 13.90 15.73 -1.07
C TYR A 127 15.26 15.56 -1.75
N PRO A 128 16.16 14.73 -1.20
CA PRO A 128 17.41 14.41 -1.87
C PRO A 128 17.13 13.68 -3.19
N VAL A 129 18.03 13.87 -4.16
CA VAL A 129 17.99 13.11 -5.42
C VAL A 129 18.27 11.64 -5.10
N GLN A 130 17.40 10.74 -5.54
CA GLN A 130 17.53 9.31 -5.29
C GLN A 130 18.18 8.63 -6.49
N GLY A 131 19.24 7.86 -6.25
CA GLY A 131 19.87 7.02 -7.26
C GLY A 131 19.17 5.66 -7.39
N GLY A 132 19.06 5.16 -8.61
CA GLY A 132 18.48 3.86 -8.91
C GLY A 132 19.13 3.16 -10.09
N THR A 133 18.82 1.89 -10.25
CA THR A 133 19.29 1.05 -11.36
C THR A 133 18.11 0.32 -12.01
N VAL A 134 18.03 0.34 -13.33
CA VAL A 134 17.01 -0.42 -14.06
C VAL A 134 17.34 -1.91 -14.02
N VAL A 135 16.45 -2.73 -13.46
CA VAL A 135 16.66 -4.17 -13.25
C VAL A 135 15.85 -5.04 -14.20
N GLY A 136 14.78 -4.48 -14.78
CA GLY A 136 13.85 -5.25 -15.62
C GLY A 136 12.90 -4.36 -16.41
N PHE A 137 12.14 -4.99 -17.31
CA PHE A 137 11.01 -4.37 -17.98
C PHE A 137 9.79 -5.29 -17.86
N CYS A 138 8.60 -4.72 -17.69
CA CYS A 138 7.35 -5.44 -17.77
C CYS A 138 6.39 -4.74 -18.74
N ASP A 139 5.74 -5.53 -19.58
CA ASP A 139 4.65 -5.09 -20.44
C ASP A 139 3.33 -5.49 -19.79
N GLU A 140 2.43 -4.52 -19.60
CA GLU A 140 1.12 -4.78 -19.04
C GLU A 140 0.04 -4.38 -20.06
N PRO A 141 -0.88 -5.30 -20.40
CA PRO A 141 -1.98 -4.98 -21.30
C PRO A 141 -2.89 -3.92 -20.68
N ALA A 142 -3.52 -3.11 -21.51
CA ALA A 142 -4.49 -2.13 -21.04
C ALA A 142 -5.70 -2.84 -20.40
N GLY A 143 -5.90 -2.58 -19.11
CA GLY A 143 -7.05 -3.08 -18.37
C GLY A 143 -8.24 -2.14 -18.45
N ARG A 144 -9.33 -2.51 -17.75
CA ARG A 144 -10.52 -1.65 -17.60
C ARG A 144 -10.23 -0.33 -16.89
N PHE A 145 -9.24 -0.32 -15.99
CA PHE A 145 -8.89 0.83 -15.14
C PHE A 145 -7.44 1.30 -15.29
N THR A 146 -6.58 0.51 -15.96
CA THR A 146 -5.17 0.83 -16.13
C THR A 146 -4.88 1.11 -17.60
N ARG A 147 -4.25 2.25 -17.88
CA ARG A 147 -3.65 2.50 -19.19
C ARG A 147 -2.42 1.61 -19.27
N GLY A 148 -2.54 0.50 -20.00
CA GLY A 148 -1.43 -0.45 -20.20
C GLY A 148 -0.20 0.22 -20.80
N GLY A 149 0.87 -0.54 -20.91
CA GLY A 149 2.12 -0.09 -21.51
C GLY A 149 3.34 -0.77 -20.90
N VAL A 150 4.50 -0.26 -21.31
CA VAL A 150 5.79 -0.79 -20.88
C VAL A 150 6.32 0.00 -19.69
N PHE A 151 6.70 -0.73 -18.65
CA PHE A 151 7.26 -0.20 -17.42
C PHE A 151 8.70 -0.71 -17.25
N ALA A 152 9.58 0.16 -16.77
CA ALA A 152 10.86 -0.21 -16.23
C ALA A 152 10.74 -0.53 -14.74
N LEU A 153 11.40 -1.59 -14.31
CA LEU A 153 11.58 -1.93 -12.91
C LEU A 153 12.87 -1.28 -12.42
N ILE A 154 12.76 -0.30 -11.54
CA ILE A 154 13.89 0.44 -11.00
C ILE A 154 14.12 0.01 -9.56
N ARG A 155 15.33 -0.44 -9.25
CA ARG A 155 15.78 -0.66 -7.88
C ARG A 155 16.47 0.61 -7.38
N TRP A 156 15.83 1.29 -6.44
CA TRP A 156 16.37 2.47 -5.78
C TRP A 156 17.40 2.06 -4.72
N ASP A 157 18.47 2.85 -4.60
CA ASP A 157 19.59 2.57 -3.71
C ASP A 157 19.17 2.60 -2.23
N GLU A 158 18.22 3.48 -1.86
CA GLU A 158 17.65 3.56 -0.50
C GLU A 158 16.69 2.41 -0.16
N ARG A 159 16.10 1.76 -1.17
CA ARG A 159 15.07 0.72 -1.01
C ARG A 159 15.33 -0.47 -1.93
N PRO A 160 16.40 -1.25 -1.71
CA PRO A 160 16.81 -2.31 -2.62
C PRO A 160 15.86 -3.52 -2.62
N GLY A 161 15.08 -3.72 -1.55
CA GLY A 161 14.23 -4.91 -1.36
C GLY A 161 12.94 -4.94 -2.19
N LYS A 162 12.53 -3.82 -2.79
CA LYS A 162 11.31 -3.75 -3.61
C LYS A 162 11.54 -2.85 -4.82
N PRO A 163 11.73 -3.40 -6.03
CA PRO A 163 11.86 -2.59 -7.23
C PRO A 163 10.55 -1.86 -7.51
N GLU A 164 10.65 -0.58 -7.84
CA GLU A 164 9.52 0.26 -8.21
C GLU A 164 9.22 0.15 -9.70
N ARG A 165 7.94 0.25 -10.06
CA ARG A 165 7.46 0.20 -11.44
C ARG A 165 7.29 1.64 -11.95
N VAL A 166 8.14 2.05 -12.89
CA VAL A 166 8.06 3.38 -13.52
C VAL A 166 7.74 3.22 -15.00
N ARG A 167 6.78 3.97 -15.51
CA ARG A 167 6.39 3.89 -16.91
C ARG A 167 7.52 4.41 -17.79
N LEU A 168 7.81 3.74 -18.91
CA LEU A 168 8.89 4.19 -19.80
C LEU A 168 8.67 5.61 -20.33
N SER A 169 7.42 6.05 -20.52
CA SER A 169 7.08 7.42 -20.93
C SER A 169 7.52 8.50 -19.93
N ASP A 170 7.71 8.11 -18.67
CA ASP A 170 7.96 9.03 -17.56
C ASP A 170 9.46 9.07 -17.19
N ILE A 171 10.28 8.37 -17.97
CA ILE A 171 11.73 8.39 -17.88
C ILE A 171 12.25 9.32 -18.98
N HIS A 172 12.99 10.35 -18.56
CA HIS A 172 13.44 11.43 -19.42
C HIS A 172 14.97 11.53 -19.46
N ARG A 173 15.52 12.30 -20.41
CA ARG A 173 16.94 12.66 -20.41
C ARG A 173 17.19 13.80 -19.43
N ARG A 174 18.40 13.88 -18.87
CA ARG A 174 18.83 15.06 -18.09
C ARG A 174 18.57 16.33 -18.90
N GLY A 175 17.97 17.33 -18.25
CA GLY A 175 17.60 18.60 -18.87
C GLY A 175 16.15 18.68 -19.34
N TRP A 176 15.40 17.57 -19.38
CA TRP A 176 13.96 17.60 -19.61
C TRP A 176 13.24 18.37 -18.50
N ARG A 177 12.17 19.06 -18.88
CA ARG A 177 11.30 19.81 -17.97
C ARG A 177 9.85 19.48 -18.28
N SER A 178 9.02 19.44 -17.25
CA SER A 178 7.58 19.32 -17.42
C SER A 178 7.01 20.51 -18.19
N ALA A 179 5.76 20.40 -18.65
CA ALA A 179 5.05 21.52 -19.29
C ALA A 179 5.03 22.80 -18.43
N GLY A 180 5.08 22.65 -17.10
CA GLY A 180 5.19 23.76 -16.14
C GLY A 180 6.63 24.20 -15.84
N GLY A 181 7.63 23.73 -16.60
CA GLY A 181 9.05 24.06 -16.45
C GLY A 181 9.77 23.37 -15.28
N SER A 182 9.09 22.50 -14.54
CA SER A 182 9.65 21.86 -13.35
C SER A 182 10.58 20.69 -13.73
N PRO A 183 11.78 20.57 -13.12
CA PRO A 183 12.73 19.50 -13.39
C PRO A 183 12.43 18.26 -12.52
N LEU A 184 11.17 17.88 -12.40
CA LEU A 184 10.73 16.75 -11.57
C LEU A 184 10.52 15.53 -12.44
N GLY A 185 11.00 14.38 -12.00
CA GLY A 185 10.85 13.12 -12.73
C GLY A 185 12.02 12.17 -12.54
N VAL A 186 12.00 11.10 -13.33
CA VAL A 186 13.08 10.12 -13.38
C VAL A 186 13.93 10.37 -14.62
N PHE A 187 15.23 10.45 -14.42
CA PHE A 187 16.18 10.82 -15.46
C PHE A 187 17.21 9.72 -15.69
N VAL A 188 17.51 9.44 -16.94
CA VAL A 188 18.65 8.61 -17.32
C VAL A 188 19.94 9.39 -17.07
N CYS A 189 20.89 8.76 -16.36
CA CYS A 189 22.25 9.29 -16.19
C CYS A 189 23.15 8.93 -17.36
#